data_AF-A0A7Z0ER13-F1
#
_entry.id   AF-A0A7Z0ER13-F1
#
_cell.length_a   1.000
_cell.length_b   1.000
_cell.length_c   1.000
_cell.angle_alpha   90.00
_cell.angle_beta   90.00
_cell.angle_gamma   90.00
#
_symmetry.space_group_name_H-M   'P 1'
#
loop_
_entity.id
_entity.type
_entity.pdbx_description
1 polymer ?
#
loop_
_entity_poly.entity_id
_entity_poly.type
_entity_poly.pdbx_seq_one_letter_code
_entity_poly.pdbx_strand_id
1 'polypeptide(L)'
;MFNIGGGEFVVLLILALLIFGPDQLPKAAQQIGRVLRQLRTMANSATSDLKEGLGPEFKDLDVKDLNPKRFVQKHFWEDDEPERRPAARLNGKRPPFDDEAT
;
A
#
# COMPACT_ATOMS: atom_id res chain seq x y z
N MET A 1 -16.88 -4.16 9.36
CA MET A 1 -17.98 -3.28 9.82
C MET A 1 -17.52 -1.82 9.81
N PHE A 2 -17.32 -1.24 8.62
CA PHE A 2 -17.14 0.18 8.36
C PHE A 2 -17.53 0.39 6.88
N ASN A 3 -18.82 0.46 6.59
CA ASN A 3 -19.32 0.77 5.25
C ASN A 3 -19.40 2.29 5.13
N ILE A 4 -18.25 2.96 4.97
CA ILE A 4 -18.21 4.38 4.60
C ILE A 4 -18.38 4.42 3.09
N GLY A 5 -19.57 4.80 2.64
CA GLY A 5 -19.85 5.09 1.25
C GLY A 5 -19.40 6.50 0.85
N GLY A 6 -19.60 6.84 -0.42
CA GLY A 6 -19.28 8.18 -0.93
C GLY A 6 -20.05 9.29 -0.22
N GLY A 7 -21.27 9.02 0.26
CA GLY A 7 -22.10 9.98 0.99
C GLY A 7 -21.55 10.28 2.39
N GLU A 8 -21.21 9.25 3.17
CA GLU A 8 -20.65 9.42 4.51
C GLU A 8 -19.31 10.16 4.47
N PHE A 9 -18.48 9.93 3.44
CA PHE A 9 -17.22 10.66 3.28
C PHE A 9 -17.41 12.16 3.07
N VAL A 10 -18.43 12.56 2.29
CA VAL A 10 -18.78 13.98 2.10
C VAL A 10 -19.22 14.62 3.42
N VAL A 11 -20.01 13.91 4.23
CA VAL A 11 -20.44 14.39 5.55
C VAL A 11 -19.22 14.59 6.47
N LEU A 12 -18.26 13.66 6.47
CA LEU A 12 -17.03 13.79 7.23
C LEU A 12 -16.17 14.98 6.75
N LEU A 13 -16.08 15.20 5.44
CA LEU A 13 -15.39 16.36 4.89
C LEU A 13 -16.04 17.67 5.33
N ILE A 14 -17.37 17.77 5.24
CA ILE A 14 -18.10 18.96 5.70
C ILE A 14 -17.86 19.18 7.19
N LEU A 15 -17.92 18.13 8.01
CA LEU A 15 -17.67 18.22 9.45
C LEU A 15 -16.23 18.69 9.73
N ALA A 16 -15.24 18.15 9.03
CA ALA A 16 -13.85 18.59 9.14
C ALA A 16 -13.68 20.06 8.73
N LEU A 17 -14.35 20.50 7.66
CA LEU A 17 -14.34 21.89 7.21
C LEU A 17 -15.00 22.82 8.23
N LEU A 18 -16.04 22.38 8.94
CA LEU A 18 -16.69 23.18 9.99
C LEU A 18 -15.84 23.30 11.26
N ILE A 19 -15.18 22.21 11.68
CA ILE A 19 -14.36 22.18 12.90
C ILE A 19 -13.06 22.96 12.69
N PHE A 20 -12.35 22.66 11.60
CA PHE A 20 -11.01 23.20 11.36
C PHE A 20 -11.02 24.44 10.46
N GLY A 21 -12.06 24.61 9.63
CA GLY A 21 -12.15 25.69 8.64
C GLY A 21 -11.67 25.26 7.24
N PRO A 22 -12.32 25.76 6.16
CA PRO A 22 -11.95 25.44 4.78
C PRO A 22 -10.56 25.92 4.36
N ASP A 23 -10.05 26.95 5.03
CA ASP A 23 -8.73 27.49 4.75
C ASP A 23 -7.59 26.72 5.44
N GLN A 24 -7.88 26.02 6.55
CA GLN A 24 -6.84 25.37 7.36
C GLN A 24 -6.49 23.98 6.85
N LEU A 25 -7.46 23.20 6.38
CA LEU A 25 -7.22 21.88 5.79
C LEU A 25 -6.21 21.90 4.62
N PRO A 26 -6.35 22.76 3.59
CA PRO A 26 -5.38 22.81 2.50
C PRO A 26 -4.00 23.29 2.97
N LYS A 27 -3.94 24.24 3.91
CA LYS A 27 -2.67 24.71 4.49
C LYS A 27 -1.95 23.59 5.25
N ALA A 28 -2.67 22.80 6.05
CA ALA A 28 -2.11 21.66 6.76
C ALA A 28 -1.64 20.57 5.80
N ALA A 29 -2.43 20.23 4.78
CA ALA A 29 -2.04 19.28 3.74
C ALA A 29 -0.76 19.72 2.99
N GLN A 30 -0.66 21.01 2.66
CA GLN A 30 0.54 21.59 2.03
C GLN A 30 1.77 21.54 2.94
N GLN A 31 1.59 21.73 4.26
CA GLN A 31 2.69 21.61 5.22
C GLN A 31 3.17 20.16 5.32
N ILE A 32 2.24 19.21 5.51
CA ILE A 32 2.56 17.78 5.55
C ILE A 32 3.22 17.33 4.26
N GLY A 33 2.70 17.75 3.10
CA GLY A 33 3.27 17.43 1.80
C GLY A 33 4.70 17.94 1.63
N ARG A 34 5.01 19.14 2.12
CA ARG A 34 6.38 19.68 2.12
C ARG A 34 7.31 18.86 3.00
N VAL A 35 6.87 18.50 4.21
CA VAL A 35 7.65 17.67 5.14
C VAL A 35 7.91 16.29 4.53
N LEU A 36 6.88 15.62 4.00
CA LEU A 36 7.03 14.33 3.34
C LEU A 36 7.98 14.39 2.14
N ARG A 37 7.94 15.47 1.34
CA ARG A 37 8.86 15.65 0.23
C ARG A 37 10.31 15.82 0.72
N GLN A 38 10.52 16.61 1.77
CA GLN A 38 11.84 16.79 2.37
C GLN A 38 12.38 15.47 2.95
N LEU A 39 11.56 14.74 3.71
CA LEU A 39 11.92 13.42 4.23
C LEU A 39 12.31 12.45 3.11
N ARG A 40 11.54 12.43 2.01
CA ARG A 40 11.87 11.60 0.84
C ARG A 40 13.20 11.99 0.21
N THR A 41 13.47 13.29 0.07
CA THR A 41 14.75 13.77 -0.47
C THR A 41 15.90 13.39 0.44
N MET A 42 15.77 13.58 1.76
CA MET A 42 16.78 13.20 2.75
C MET A 42 17.06 11.69 2.74
N ALA A 43 16.01 10.86 2.71
CA ALA A 43 16.15 9.42 2.62
C ALA A 43 16.88 9.01 1.34
N ASN A 44 16.52 9.57 0.19
CA ASN A 44 17.18 9.29 -1.08
C ASN A 44 18.67 9.72 -1.07
N SER A 45 18.99 10.88 -0.51
CA SER A 45 20.37 11.36 -0.37
C SER A 45 21.19 10.43 0.51
N ALA A 46 20.69 10.10 1.71
CA ALA A 46 21.38 9.18 2.61
C ALA A 46 21.60 7.79 1.97
N THR A 47 20.61 7.27 1.24
CA THR A 47 20.77 6.03 0.46
C THR A 47 21.82 6.16 -0.64
N SER A 48 21.90 7.31 -1.32
CA SER A 48 22.92 7.57 -2.33
C SER A 48 24.32 7.58 -1.71
N ASP A 49 24.48 8.28 -0.59
CA ASP A 49 25.76 8.41 0.11
C ASP A 49 26.26 7.05 0.65
N LEU A 50 25.34 6.23 1.20
CA LEU A 50 25.67 4.86 1.65
C LEU A 50 26.08 3.96 0.47
N LYS A 51 25.41 4.10 -0.68
CA LYS A 51 25.73 3.32 -1.89
C LYS A 51 27.09 3.71 -2.48
N GLU A 52 27.50 4.96 -2.32
CA GLU A 52 28.79 5.47 -2.80
C GLU A 52 29.93 5.10 -1.83
N GLY A 53 29.68 5.15 -0.52
CA GLY A 53 30.69 4.89 0.51
C GLY A 53 30.95 3.41 0.84
N LEU A 54 29.98 2.52 0.66
CA LEU A 54 30.10 1.10 1.06
C LEU A 54 30.51 0.15 -0.08
N GLY A 55 30.72 0.68 -1.29
CA GLY A 55 31.18 -0.10 -2.44
C GLY A 55 30.13 -1.07 -3.02
N PRO A 56 30.47 -1.77 -4.11
CA PRO A 56 29.53 -2.55 -4.93
C PRO A 56 28.80 -3.70 -4.21
N GLU A 57 29.25 -4.14 -3.02
CA GLU A 57 28.61 -5.22 -2.26
C GLU A 57 27.23 -4.84 -1.67
N PHE A 58 26.92 -3.55 -1.53
CA PHE A 58 25.60 -3.05 -1.10
C PHE A 58 24.76 -2.52 -2.27
N LYS A 59 25.27 -2.63 -3.50
CA LYS A 59 24.59 -2.19 -4.72
C LYS A 59 23.35 -3.02 -5.03
N ASP A 60 23.30 -4.24 -4.47
CA ASP A 60 22.22 -5.22 -4.60
C ASP A 60 21.23 -5.21 -3.42
N LEU A 61 21.43 -4.37 -2.40
CA LEU A 61 20.37 -4.05 -1.42
C LEU A 61 19.33 -3.18 -2.13
N ASP A 62 18.37 -3.87 -2.73
CA ASP A 62 17.38 -3.26 -3.62
C ASP A 62 16.39 -2.42 -2.81
N VAL A 63 16.66 -1.12 -2.77
CA VAL A 63 15.79 -0.05 -2.25
C VAL A 63 14.35 -0.15 -2.82
N LYS A 64 14.16 -0.86 -3.94
CA LYS A 64 12.85 -1.11 -4.56
C LYS A 64 11.93 -2.04 -3.77
N ASP A 65 12.44 -2.90 -2.91
CA ASP A 65 11.61 -3.75 -2.04
C ASP A 65 11.08 -2.99 -0.81
N LEU A 66 11.71 -1.86 -0.46
CA LEU A 66 11.21 -0.92 0.55
C LEU A 66 10.23 0.11 -0.03
N ASN A 67 9.74 -0.08 -1.27
CA ASN A 67 8.81 0.86 -1.87
C ASN A 67 7.47 0.84 -1.11
N PRO A 68 7.13 1.91 -0.35
CA PRO A 68 5.99 1.89 0.56
C PRO A 68 4.67 1.68 -0.19
N LYS A 69 4.60 2.03 -1.49
CA LYS A 69 3.42 1.78 -2.32
C LYS A 69 3.18 0.28 -2.53
N ARG A 70 4.23 -0.52 -2.72
CA ARG A 70 4.12 -1.98 -2.86
C ARG A 70 3.83 -2.65 -1.52
N PHE A 71 4.39 -2.12 -0.43
CA PHE A 71 4.12 -2.61 0.93
C PHE A 71 2.66 -2.41 1.34
N VAL A 72 2.13 -1.19 1.16
CA VAL A 72 0.71 -0.88 1.40
C VAL A 72 -0.19 -1.69 0.48
N GLN A 73 0.18 -1.84 -0.79
CA GLN A 73 -0.59 -2.65 -1.74
C GLN A 73 -0.60 -4.14 -1.40
N LYS A 74 0.45 -4.69 -0.81
CA LYS A 74 0.44 -6.09 -0.36
C LYS A 74 -0.44 -6.25 0.86
N HIS A 75 -0.27 -5.42 1.89
CA HIS A 75 -1.05 -5.55 3.13
C HIS A 75 -2.53 -5.19 2.99
N PHE A 76 -2.91 -4.21 2.16
CA PHE A 76 -4.33 -3.91 1.94
C PHE A 76 -5.08 -4.97 1.11
N TRP A 77 -4.38 -5.74 0.27
CA TRP A 77 -5.00 -6.77 -0.57
C TRP A 77 -4.89 -8.19 0.02
N GLU A 78 -3.95 -8.44 0.94
CA GLU A 78 -3.81 -9.73 1.64
C GLU A 78 -4.90 -9.96 2.71
N ASP A 79 -5.44 -8.90 3.32
CA ASP A 79 -6.52 -9.01 4.32
C ASP A 79 -7.87 -9.49 3.74
N ASP A 80 -8.03 -9.46 2.40
CA ASP A 80 -9.29 -9.81 1.70
C ASP A 80 -9.26 -11.17 0.96
N GLU A 81 -8.15 -11.92 0.96
CA GLU A 81 -8.11 -13.26 0.32
C GLU A 81 -8.49 -14.36 1.33
N PRO A 82 -9.71 -14.93 1.27
CA PRO A 82 -10.01 -16.13 2.05
C PRO A 82 -9.10 -17.26 1.57
N GLU A 83 -8.31 -17.85 2.47
CA GLU A 83 -7.42 -18.99 2.22
C GLU A 83 -8.05 -20.01 1.26
N ARG A 84 -7.75 -19.89 -0.04
CA ARG A 84 -8.14 -20.89 -1.03
C ARG A 84 -7.26 -22.11 -0.82
N ARG A 85 -7.71 -23.00 0.06
CA ARG A 85 -7.18 -24.36 0.21
C ARG A 85 -6.97 -24.95 -1.19
N PRO A 86 -5.74 -25.29 -1.59
CA PRO A 86 -5.51 -25.81 -2.92
C PRO A 86 -6.28 -27.12 -3.06
N ALA A 87 -7.26 -27.15 -3.97
CA ALA A 87 -7.96 -28.38 -4.32
C ALA A 87 -6.91 -29.45 -4.62
N ALA A 88 -6.94 -30.54 -3.85
CA ALA A 88 -5.93 -31.60 -3.87
C ALA A 88 -5.72 -32.07 -5.32
N ARG A 89 -4.61 -31.64 -5.92
CA ARG A 89 -4.21 -32.09 -7.24
C ARG A 89 -3.46 -33.39 -7.09
N LEU A 90 -4.11 -34.51 -7.40
CA LEU A 90 -3.41 -35.77 -7.58
C LEU A 90 -2.64 -35.70 -8.92
N ASN A 91 -1.31 -35.63 -8.83
CA ASN A 91 -0.40 -35.62 -9.96
C ASN A 91 -0.65 -34.50 -11.01
N GLY A 92 -0.99 -33.30 -10.53
CA GLY A 92 -1.09 -32.08 -11.35
C GLY A 92 -2.31 -31.97 -12.27
N LYS A 93 -3.09 -33.05 -12.43
CA LYS A 93 -4.32 -33.06 -13.23
C LYS A 93 -5.53 -32.82 -12.33
N ARG A 94 -6.50 -32.05 -12.82
CA ARG A 94 -7.83 -32.00 -12.21
C ARG A 94 -8.45 -33.37 -12.46
N PRO A 95 -8.95 -34.09 -11.44
CA PRO A 95 -9.69 -35.32 -11.69
C PRO A 95 -10.85 -34.97 -12.64
N PRO A 96 -11.10 -35.79 -13.68
CA PRO A 96 -12.20 -35.55 -14.59
C PRO A 96 -13.48 -35.56 -13.76
N PHE A 97 -14.28 -34.51 -13.90
CA PHE A 97 -15.65 -34.53 -13.42
C PHE A 97 -16.42 -35.43 -14.39
N ASP A 98 -17.08 -36.44 -13.84
CA ASP A 98 -17.95 -37.33 -14.60
C ASP A 98 -19.34 -36.69 -14.63
N ASP A 99 -19.67 -36.13 -15.79
CA ASP A 99 -20.91 -35.39 -16.03
C ASP A 99 -22.13 -36.34 -16.10
N GLU A 100 -21.91 -37.66 -16.17
CA GLU A 100 -22.98 -38.68 -16.22
C GLU A 100 -23.42 -39.18 -14.83
N ALA A 101 -22.82 -38.68 -13.75
CA ALA A 101 -23.26 -38.95 -12.39
C ALA A 101 -24.49 -38.09 -12.03
N THR A 102 -25.68 -38.57 -12.38
CA THR A 102 -26.97 -38.14 -11.79
C THR A 102 -27.48 -39.18 -10.80
#